data_AF-A0AAW1BS48-F1
#
_entry.id   AF-A0AAW1BS48-F1
#
_cell.length_a   1.000
_cell.length_b   1.000
_cell.length_c   1.000
_cell.angle_alpha   90.00
_cell.angle_beta   90.00
_cell.angle_gamma   90.00
#
_symmetry.space_group_name_H-M   'P 1'
#
loop_
_entity.id
_entity.type
_entity.pdbx_description
1 polymer ?
#
loop_
_entity_poly.entity_id
_entity_poly.type
_entity_poly.pdbx_seq_one_letter_code
_entity_poly.pdbx_strand_id
1 'polypeptide(L)'
;MVTFQQRLVLGGGEKIGMKTNMAESRTAETGSDIEIDEIITGNLSKYTAFPPGYYGQAKKGHLVFDACFESGNLGRVDHITEFEYDLFIRPDTCNPRFRVWFNFSVENVKESQME
;
A
#
# COMPACT_ATOMS: atom_id res chain seq x y z
N MET A 1 -12.69 -13.14 2.21
CA MET A 1 -12.36 -11.89 2.91
C MET A 1 -12.04 -10.79 1.89
N VAL A 2 -12.99 -9.88 1.58
CA VAL A 2 -12.73 -8.78 0.63
C VAL A 2 -11.52 -7.96 1.11
N THR A 3 -10.49 -7.86 0.27
CA THR A 3 -9.33 -7.01 0.52
C THR A 3 -9.68 -5.61 0.07
N PHE A 4 -9.70 -4.65 0.99
CA PHE A 4 -9.88 -3.24 0.65
C PHE A 4 -8.56 -2.72 0.08
N GLN A 5 -8.54 -2.51 -1.23
CA GLN A 5 -7.39 -1.96 -1.93
C GLN A 5 -7.68 -0.50 -2.29
N GLN A 6 -6.76 0.39 -1.93
CA GLN A 6 -6.77 1.75 -2.46
C GLN A 6 -5.67 1.87 -3.51
N ARG A 7 -6.00 2.40 -4.67
CA ARG A 7 -5.01 2.79 -5.67
C ARG A 7 -4.61 4.24 -5.45
N LEU A 8 -3.35 4.45 -5.12
CA LEU A 8 -2.72 5.75 -5.12
C LEU A 8 -2.27 6.08 -6.55
N VAL A 9 -2.67 7.24 -7.06
CA VAL A 9 -2.22 7.78 -8.35
C VAL A 9 -1.58 9.14 -8.12
N LEU A 10 -0.32 9.27 -8.53
CA LEU A 10 0.40 10.53 -8.55
C LEU A 10 0.07 11.27 -9.86
N GLY A 11 -0.80 12.30 -9.80
CA GLY A 11 -1.16 13.09 -10.98
C GLY A 11 -0.47 14.45 -11.01
N GLY A 12 -0.35 15.09 -12.17
CA GLY A 12 0.26 16.41 -12.35
C GLY A 12 -0.32 17.52 -11.46
N GLY A 13 0.58 18.32 -10.84
CA GLY A 13 0.26 19.37 -9.85
C GLY A 13 0.35 18.88 -8.40
N GLU A 14 0.08 19.71 -7.37
CA GLU A 14 0.08 19.28 -5.95
C GLU A 14 -1.02 18.26 -5.58
N LYS A 15 -1.61 17.55 -6.55
CA LYS A 15 -2.79 16.71 -6.36
C LYS A 15 -2.46 15.22 -6.36
N ILE A 16 -2.54 14.62 -5.18
CA ILE A 16 -2.51 13.16 -5.00
C ILE A 16 -3.94 12.62 -5.14
N GLY A 17 -4.15 11.65 -6.04
CA GLY A 17 -5.43 10.99 -6.23
C GLY A 17 -5.51 9.63 -5.53
N MET A 18 -6.64 9.34 -4.90
CA MET A 18 -6.92 8.03 -4.30
C MET A 18 -8.19 7.44 -4.93
N LYS A 19 -8.11 6.22 -5.47
CA LYS A 19 -9.24 5.47 -6.01
C LYS A 19 -9.48 4.23 -5.16
N THR A 20 -10.72 4.00 -4.74
CA THR A 20 -11.07 2.82 -3.94
C THR A 20 -11.48 1.67 -4.86
N ASN A 21 -10.84 0.50 -4.71
CA ASN A 21 -11.21 -0.74 -5.38
C ASN A 21 -11.58 -1.81 -4.33
N MET A 22 -12.75 -2.42 -4.48
CA MET A 22 -13.16 -3.56 -3.65
C MET A 22 -12.71 -4.84 -4.37
N ALA A 23 -11.63 -5.48 -3.92
CA ALA A 23 -11.17 -6.75 -4.47
C ALA A 23 -11.68 -7.92 -3.62
N GLU A 24 -12.49 -8.80 -4.20
CA GLU A 24 -12.89 -10.04 -3.53
C GLU A 24 -11.69 -11.01 -3.46
N SER A 25 -11.28 -11.40 -2.25
CA SER A 25 -10.37 -12.53 -2.11
C SER A 25 -11.09 -13.81 -2.58
N ARG A 26 -10.52 -14.55 -3.52
CA ARG A 26 -10.99 -15.90 -3.83
C ARG A 26 -10.47 -16.82 -2.73
N THR A 27 -11.36 -17.38 -1.91
CA THR A 27 -11.01 -18.54 -1.09
C THR A 27 -11.02 -19.75 -2.02
N ALA A 28 -9.86 -20.10 -2.59
CA ALA A 28 -9.70 -21.37 -3.29
C ALA A 28 -9.18 -22.39 -2.27
N GLU A 29 -10.05 -23.34 -1.95
CA GLU A 29 -9.72 -24.50 -1.14
C GLU A 29 -8.76 -25.45 -1.88
N THR A 30 -7.81 -26.01 -1.11
CA THR A 30 -6.89 -27.14 -1.39
C THR A 30 -5.40 -26.79 -1.59
N GLY A 31 -4.60 -27.08 -0.56
CA GLY A 31 -3.33 -27.80 -0.71
C GLY A 31 -2.07 -26.99 -1.07
N SER A 32 -1.22 -26.79 -0.05
CA SER A 32 0.25 -26.61 -0.13
C SER A 32 0.78 -25.64 -1.18
N ASP A 33 0.92 -24.38 -0.81
CA ASP A 33 2.18 -23.64 -0.87
C ASP A 33 2.03 -22.44 0.08
N ILE A 34 3.14 -21.98 0.65
CA ILE A 34 3.18 -20.89 1.65
C ILE A 34 2.89 -19.58 0.90
N GLU A 35 1.63 -19.35 0.55
CA GLU A 35 1.16 -18.06 0.03
C GLU A 35 0.92 -17.15 1.23
N ILE A 36 1.74 -16.10 1.28
CA ILE A 36 1.76 -15.03 2.25
C ILE A 36 0.49 -14.16 2.07
N ASP A 37 -0.67 -14.77 2.35
CA ASP A 37 -1.76 -14.10 3.06
C ASP A 37 -1.28 -13.87 4.51
N GLU A 38 -0.10 -13.24 4.67
CA GLU A 38 0.32 -12.70 5.96
C GLU A 38 -0.83 -11.79 6.37
N ILE A 39 -1.57 -12.26 7.36
CA ILE A 39 -2.41 -11.46 8.21
C ILE A 39 -1.63 -10.16 8.38
N ILE A 40 -2.10 -9.08 7.77
CA ILE A 40 -1.43 -7.78 7.80
C ILE A 40 -1.53 -7.29 9.26
N THR A 41 -0.66 -7.83 10.12
CA THR A 41 -0.84 -7.80 11.58
C THR A 41 -0.29 -6.51 12.18
N GLY A 42 0.48 -5.76 11.40
CA GLY A 42 1.15 -4.54 11.84
C GLY A 42 1.13 -3.45 10.77
N ASN A 43 1.35 -2.22 11.23
CA ASN A 43 1.53 -1.08 10.34
C ASN A 43 2.87 -1.19 9.59
N LEU A 44 2.86 -0.75 8.35
CA LEU A 44 4.04 -0.57 7.52
C LEU A 44 4.96 0.46 8.18
N SER A 45 6.26 0.16 8.29
CA SER A 45 7.24 1.07 8.90
C SER A 45 8.37 1.38 7.93
N LYS A 46 8.51 2.65 7.54
CA LYS A 46 9.57 3.19 6.66
C LYS A 46 9.92 2.28 5.46
N TYR A 47 8.90 1.73 4.81
CA TYR A 47 9.05 0.82 3.68
C TYR A 47 9.32 1.59 2.39
N THR A 48 10.41 1.26 1.69
CA THR A 48 10.70 1.83 0.37
C THR A 48 10.05 0.98 -0.71
N ALA A 49 9.15 1.57 -1.50
CA ALA A 49 8.50 0.88 -2.60
C ALA A 49 9.42 0.87 -3.83
N PHE A 50 9.97 -0.31 -4.13
CA PHE A 50 10.83 -0.51 -5.31
C PHE A 50 10.02 -1.04 -6.50
N PRO A 51 10.33 -0.59 -7.73
CA PRO A 51 9.81 -1.23 -8.93
C PRO A 51 10.16 -2.73 -8.96
N PRO A 52 9.26 -3.60 -9.46
CA PRO A 52 9.56 -5.03 -9.61
C PRO A 52 10.86 -5.27 -10.39
N GLY A 53 11.74 -6.10 -9.85
CA GLY A 53 13.04 -6.41 -10.46
C GLY A 53 14.12 -5.32 -10.31
N TYR A 54 13.87 -4.28 -9.50
CA TYR A 54 14.91 -3.33 -9.12
C TYR A 54 15.85 -3.93 -8.06
N TYR A 55 17.16 -3.88 -8.32
CA TYR A 55 18.19 -4.29 -7.37
C TYR A 55 19.19 -3.13 -7.22
N GLY A 56 19.21 -2.48 -6.05
CA GLY A 56 20.09 -1.35 -5.80
C GLY A 56 19.69 -0.51 -4.59
N GLN A 57 20.41 0.59 -4.36
CA GLN A 57 20.09 1.54 -3.30
C GLN A 57 18.87 2.40 -3.67
N ALA A 58 18.13 2.87 -2.66
CA ALA A 58 17.03 3.79 -2.87
C ALA A 58 17.51 5.09 -3.56
N LYS A 59 16.76 5.55 -4.56
CA LYS A 59 17.02 6.81 -5.28
C LYS A 59 15.90 7.79 -4.99
N LYS A 60 16.13 9.08 -5.28
CA LYS A 60 15.09 10.10 -5.17
C LYS A 60 13.89 9.70 -6.04
N GLY A 61 12.73 9.62 -5.41
CA GLY A 61 11.47 9.19 -6.02
C GLY A 61 11.07 7.73 -5.78
N HIS A 62 11.96 6.90 -5.20
CA HIS A 62 11.52 5.65 -4.59
C HIS A 62 10.78 5.98 -3.30
N LEU A 63 9.46 6.06 -3.37
CA LEU A 63 8.64 6.54 -2.27
C LEU A 63 8.82 5.67 -1.02
N VAL A 64 8.92 6.35 0.12
CA VAL A 64 9.02 5.69 1.43
C VAL A 64 7.70 5.87 2.16
N PHE A 65 7.01 4.76 2.40
CA PHE A 65 5.72 4.72 3.09
C PHE A 65 5.91 4.36 4.56
N ASP A 66 5.25 5.10 5.44
CA ASP A 66 5.26 4.84 6.87
C ASP A 66 3.88 5.03 7.48
N ALA A 67 3.48 4.11 8.35
CA ALA A 67 2.27 4.17 9.16
C ALA A 67 2.56 3.73 10.60
N CYS A 68 3.82 3.56 11.00
CA CYS A 68 4.21 3.15 12.33
C CYS A 68 4.20 4.32 13.34
N PHE A 69 3.08 5.05 13.38
CA PHE A 69 2.85 6.19 14.25
C PHE A 69 1.40 6.19 14.77
N GLU A 70 1.09 7.11 15.69
CA GLU A 70 -0.25 7.24 16.27
C GLU A 70 -1.33 7.45 15.18
N SER A 71 -2.40 6.66 15.22
CA SER A 71 -3.49 6.63 14.20
C SER A 71 -3.12 6.08 12.81
N GLY A 72 -1.88 5.65 12.60
CA GLY A 72 -1.45 5.07 11.33
C GLY A 72 -2.22 3.80 10.96
N ASN A 73 -2.60 3.66 9.70
CA ASN A 73 -3.30 2.49 9.18
C ASN A 73 -2.96 2.23 7.71
N LEU A 74 -1.88 1.51 7.50
CA LEU A 74 -1.44 0.95 6.22
C LEU A 74 -0.56 -0.23 6.56
N GLY A 75 -0.75 -1.38 5.91
CA GLY A 75 0.07 -2.54 6.25
C GLY A 75 0.80 -3.19 5.09
N ARG A 76 0.49 -2.84 3.84
CA ARG A 76 1.29 -3.20 2.68
C ARG A 76 1.12 -2.19 1.54
N VAL A 77 2.17 -2.06 0.73
CA VAL A 77 2.19 -1.27 -0.51
C VAL A 77 2.85 -2.08 -1.60
N ASP A 78 2.18 -2.17 -2.74
CA ASP A 78 2.73 -2.74 -3.97
C ASP A 78 2.95 -1.61 -4.99
N HIS A 79 4.15 -1.58 -5.58
CA HIS A 79 4.47 -0.68 -6.68
C HIS A 79 3.87 -1.22 -7.98
N ILE A 80 3.02 -0.44 -8.65
CA ILE A 80 2.35 -0.84 -9.91
C ILE A 80 3.05 -0.19 -11.10
N THR A 81 3.13 1.13 -11.10
CA THR A 81 3.86 1.93 -12.11
C THR A 81 4.63 3.05 -11.41
N GLU A 82 5.41 3.84 -12.15
CA GLU A 82 6.12 5.01 -11.58
C GLU A 82 5.18 5.95 -10.81
N PHE A 83 3.91 6.02 -11.21
CA PHE A 83 2.90 6.92 -10.68
C PHE A 83 1.74 6.20 -9.97
N GLU A 84 1.74 4.87 -9.90
CA GLU A 84 0.64 4.09 -9.31
C GLU A 84 1.12 3.08 -8.27
N TYR A 85 0.42 3.03 -7.15
CA TYR A 85 0.66 2.09 -6.06
C TYR A 85 -0.65 1.48 -5.57
N ASP A 86 -0.65 0.18 -5.30
CA ASP A 86 -1.77 -0.48 -4.63
C ASP A 86 -1.48 -0.53 -3.12
N LEU A 87 -2.39 0.03 -2.32
CA LEU A 87 -2.30 0.16 -0.87
C LEU A 87 -3.27 -0.82 -0.20
N PHE A 88 -2.78 -1.52 0.83
CA PHE A 88 -3.55 -2.50 1.58
C PHE A 88 -3.77 -2.01 3.01
N ILE A 89 -5.02 -1.63 3.29
CA ILE A 89 -5.43 -1.10 4.59
C ILE A 89 -5.76 -2.24 5.55
N ARG A 90 -5.29 -2.14 6.80
CA ARG A 90 -5.55 -3.16 7.81
C ARG A 90 -7.04 -3.18 8.18
N PRO A 91 -7.61 -4.36 8.46
CA PRO A 91 -8.91 -4.42 9.11
C PRO A 91 -8.85 -3.82 10.52
N ASP A 92 -9.93 -3.18 10.97
CA ASP A 92 -10.01 -2.70 12.35
C ASP A 92 -9.98 -3.86 13.34
N THR A 93 -9.24 -3.69 14.45
CA THR A 93 -9.07 -4.72 15.50
C THR A 93 -10.39 -5.24 16.06
N CYS A 94 -11.43 -4.40 16.10
CA CYS A 94 -12.73 -4.72 16.70
C CYS A 94 -13.88 -4.80 15.68
N ASN A 95 -13.64 -4.54 14.38
CA ASN A 95 -14.68 -4.60 13.35
C ASN A 95 -14.09 -4.88 11.96
N PRO A 96 -13.76 -6.14 11.64
CA PRO A 96 -13.06 -6.47 10.39
C PRO A 96 -13.89 -6.22 9.12
N ARG A 97 -15.17 -5.87 9.26
CA ARG A 97 -16.10 -5.68 8.13
C ARG A 97 -15.99 -4.29 7.50
N PHE A 98 -15.53 -3.29 8.24
CA PHE A 98 -15.32 -1.95 7.73
C PHE A 98 -13.83 -1.63 7.65
N ARG A 99 -13.42 -1.02 6.55
CA ARG A 99 -12.05 -0.56 6.29
C ARG A 99 -12.15 0.84 5.73
N VAL A 100 -12.41 1.82 6.62
CA VAL A 100 -12.76 3.19 6.22
C VAL A 100 -11.61 4.17 6.48
N TRP A 101 -10.87 3.96 7.57
CA TRP A 101 -9.79 4.86 7.98
C TRP A 101 -8.45 4.45 7.36
N PHE A 102 -7.69 5.42 6.88
CA PHE A 102 -6.31 5.25 6.45
C PHE A 102 -5.51 6.49 6.85
N ASN A 103 -4.30 6.27 7.36
CA ASN A 103 -3.36 7.35 7.65
C ASN A 103 -1.94 6.81 7.50
N PHE A 104 -1.12 7.50 6.72
CA PHE A 104 0.26 7.14 6.44
C PHE A 104 1.00 8.39 5.94
N SER A 105 2.32 8.39 6.05
CA SER A 105 3.19 9.40 5.45
C SER A 105 3.94 8.82 4.25
N VAL A 106 4.28 9.72 3.33
CA VAL A 106 5.11 9.41 2.16
C VAL A 106 6.28 10.37 2.14
N GLU A 107 7.48 9.81 2.05
CA GLU A 107 8.74 10.55 1.99
C GLU A 107 9.52 10.19 0.70
N ASN A 108 10.67 10.85 0.51
CA ASN A 108 11.56 10.65 -0.64
C ASN A 108 10.92 10.94 -2.01
N VAL A 109 9.99 11.90 -2.05
CA VAL A 109 9.34 12.37 -3.28
C VAL A 109 10.38 13.05 -4.20
N LYS A 110 10.28 12.81 -5.50
CA LYS A 110 11.07 13.51 -6.52
C LYS A 110 10.29 14.67 -7.12
N GLU A 111 10.99 15.77 -7.38
CA GLU A 111 10.43 16.92 -8.12
C GLU A 111 10.05 16.44 -9.53
N SER A 112 8.80 16.71 -9.94
CA SER A 112 8.20 16.18 -11.18
C SER A 112 8.01 14.65 -11.23
N GLN A 113 7.82 13.98 -10.09
CA GLN A 113 7.34 12.58 -10.05
C GLN A 113 5.84 12.46 -10.34
N MET A 114 5.31 13.40 -11.10
CA MET A 114 3.89 13.52 -11.38
C MET A 114 3.74 13.60 -12.89
N GLU A 115 2.72 12.93 -13.43
CA GLU A 115 2.42 12.95 -14.89
C GLU A 115 2.12 14.37 -15.40
#